data_AF-A0A9D9RH88-F1
#
_entry.id   AF-A0A9D9RH88-F1
#
_cell.length_a   1.000
_cell.length_b   1.000
_cell.length_c   1.000
_cell.angle_alpha   90.00
_cell.angle_beta   90.00
_cell.angle_gamma   90.00
#
_symmetry.space_group_name_H-M   'P 1'
#
loop_
_entity.id
_entity.type
_entity.pdbx_description
1 polymer ?
#
loop_
_entity_poly.entity_id
_entity_poly.type
_entity_poly.pdbx_seq_one_letter_code
_entity_poly.pdbx_strand_id
1 'polypeptide(L)'
;MMQVLFEQFGWEDAIATPLNQGLINQTFEVQTQEGDFILQNINTQVFKNPAAIDHNIKAIGNYLQANNPNKLFTHLVPTKTGETLIPWEGKYYRAFKKIDGKAFDVLDNAQQAESAANQFGAFTASLAGFQIGQLKETIPQFHDLALRWHQFEQAQIHGDSSRIQEVHDELLILKSHKSYLDKWLHFVQSKASHLRVTHHDTKISNVLFKNETKAICVIDLDTTMPGYFISDVGDMCRTYLCPVNEECLDLDLIKVIPERWSAIQKGYLGSMEAQLTNFEKDHFSFSGQFMIYMQAIRFLTDYLNLDQYYHTNRPGQNLDRARNQIQLLTEFNHLI
;
A
#
# COMPACT_ATOMS: atom_id res chain seq x y z
N MET A 1 -12.97 -28.73 -4.71
CA MET A 1 -13.79 -27.50 -4.74
C MET A 1 -13.25 -26.51 -5.78
N MET A 2 -11.96 -26.15 -5.76
CA MET A 2 -11.37 -25.23 -6.76
C MET A 2 -11.27 -25.76 -8.20
N GLN A 3 -11.53 -27.04 -8.44
CA GLN A 3 -11.44 -27.65 -9.77
C GLN A 3 -12.29 -26.94 -10.83
N VAL A 4 -13.48 -26.44 -10.44
CA VAL A 4 -14.35 -25.64 -11.32
C VAL A 4 -13.67 -24.34 -11.77
N LEU A 5 -12.86 -23.71 -10.92
CA LEU A 5 -12.08 -22.52 -11.30
C LEU A 5 -10.97 -22.91 -12.28
N PHE A 6 -10.26 -24.00 -12.02
CA PHE A 6 -9.17 -24.46 -12.88
C PHE A 6 -9.65 -24.86 -14.27
N GLU A 7 -10.83 -25.46 -14.39
CA GLU A 7 -11.46 -25.79 -15.68
C GLU A 7 -11.69 -24.54 -16.55
N GLN A 8 -12.03 -23.40 -15.94
CA GLN A 8 -12.21 -22.13 -16.66
C GLN A 8 -10.90 -21.56 -17.22
N PHE A 9 -9.79 -21.76 -16.53
CA PHE A 9 -8.45 -21.42 -17.03
C PHE A 9 -7.88 -22.49 -17.97
N GLY A 10 -8.40 -23.72 -17.92
CA GLY A 10 -7.86 -24.86 -18.65
C GLY A 10 -6.67 -25.52 -17.99
N TRP A 11 -6.53 -25.35 -16.68
CA TRP A 11 -5.47 -25.99 -15.92
C TRP A 11 -5.90 -27.38 -15.46
N GLU A 12 -5.58 -28.38 -16.28
CA GLU A 12 -5.84 -29.78 -15.94
C GLU A 12 -4.86 -30.25 -14.85
N ASP A 13 -5.36 -31.07 -13.91
CA ASP A 13 -4.60 -31.61 -12.78
C ASP A 13 -3.86 -30.57 -11.91
N ALA A 14 -4.36 -29.34 -11.87
CA ALA A 14 -3.76 -28.26 -11.11
C ALA A 14 -3.79 -28.49 -9.59
N ILE A 15 -2.67 -28.19 -8.94
CA ILE A 15 -2.52 -28.30 -7.49
C ILE A 15 -2.43 -26.90 -6.89
N ALA A 16 -3.39 -26.56 -6.03
CA ALA A 16 -3.36 -25.30 -5.28
C ALA A 16 -2.88 -25.50 -3.84
N THR A 17 -1.89 -24.71 -3.45
CA THR A 17 -1.36 -24.63 -2.09
C THR A 17 -1.65 -23.26 -1.50
N PRO A 18 -2.34 -23.14 -0.35
CA PRO A 18 -2.57 -21.86 0.31
C PRO A 18 -1.26 -21.16 0.69
N LEU A 19 -1.18 -19.85 0.45
CA LEU A 19 -0.09 -18.99 0.92
C LEU A 19 -0.57 -18.16 2.11
N ASN A 20 0.11 -18.30 3.25
CA ASN A 20 -0.27 -17.62 4.50
C ASN A 20 0.35 -16.21 4.67
N GLN A 21 0.90 -15.61 3.59
CA GLN A 21 1.64 -14.35 3.65
C GLN A 21 0.78 -13.10 3.32
N GLY A 22 -0.46 -13.28 2.84
CA GLY A 22 -1.35 -12.16 2.49
C GLY A 22 -2.31 -11.77 3.61
N LEU A 23 -2.38 -10.48 3.96
CA LEU A 23 -3.25 -9.97 5.03
C LEU A 23 -4.69 -9.65 4.57
N ILE A 24 -4.91 -9.39 3.28
CA ILE A 24 -6.21 -8.94 2.75
C ILE A 24 -6.90 -10.06 1.97
N ASN A 25 -6.27 -10.53 0.89
CA ASN A 25 -6.81 -11.56 0.01
C ASN A 25 -6.36 -12.96 0.41
N GLN A 26 -7.22 -13.97 0.21
CA GLN A 26 -6.80 -15.36 0.32
C GLN A 26 -6.04 -15.74 -0.95
N THR A 27 -4.77 -16.12 -0.81
CA THR A 27 -3.86 -16.36 -1.93
C THR A 27 -3.46 -17.83 -1.98
N PHE A 28 -3.37 -18.38 -3.19
CA PHE A 28 -2.98 -19.75 -3.47
C PHE A 28 -1.91 -19.75 -4.55
N GLU A 29 -0.85 -20.50 -4.33
CA GLU A 29 0.05 -20.90 -5.41
C GLU A 29 -0.57 -22.07 -6.16
N VAL A 30 -0.66 -21.97 -7.48
CA VAL A 30 -1.26 -23.00 -8.34
C VAL A 30 -0.20 -23.52 -9.29
N GLN A 31 0.12 -24.80 -9.19
CA GLN A 31 1.04 -25.51 -10.08
C GLN A 31 0.23 -26.22 -11.16
N THR A 32 0.62 -26.02 -12.43
CA THR A 32 -0.05 -26.61 -13.60
C THR A 32 0.97 -27.08 -14.62
N GLN A 33 0.54 -27.79 -15.67
CA GLN A 33 1.43 -28.20 -16.76
C GLN A 33 1.88 -27.00 -17.64
N GLU A 34 1.09 -25.92 -17.65
CA GLU A 34 1.34 -24.68 -18.40
C GLU A 34 2.26 -23.70 -17.65
N GLY A 35 2.48 -23.93 -16.36
CA GLY A 35 3.38 -23.16 -15.50
C GLY A 35 2.78 -22.88 -14.12
N ASP A 36 3.46 -22.03 -13.36
CA ASP A 36 3.03 -21.65 -12.03
C ASP A 36 2.23 -20.33 -12.04
N PHE A 37 1.19 -20.28 -11.23
CA PHE A 37 0.25 -19.17 -11.14
C PHE A 37 -0.03 -18.79 -9.69
N ILE A 38 -0.50 -17.57 -9.49
CA ILE A 38 -1.04 -17.08 -8.23
C ILE A 38 -2.54 -16.88 -8.40
N LEU A 39 -3.35 -17.66 -7.70
CA LEU A 39 -4.80 -17.51 -7.64
C LEU A 39 -5.17 -16.75 -6.37
N GLN A 40 -6.02 -15.73 -6.50
CA GLN A 40 -6.49 -14.94 -5.36
C GLN A 40 -8.00 -14.88 -5.31
N ASN A 41 -8.54 -15.02 -4.11
CA ASN A 41 -9.89 -14.61 -3.76
C ASN A 41 -9.85 -13.19 -3.19
N ILE A 42 -10.53 -12.26 -3.86
CA ILE A 42 -10.56 -10.84 -3.50
C ILE A 42 -11.42 -10.65 -2.25
N ASN A 43 -10.90 -9.91 -1.28
CA ASN A 43 -11.63 -9.54 -0.08
C ASN A 43 -12.68 -8.45 -0.38
N THR A 44 -13.93 -8.88 -0.58
CA THR A 44 -15.06 -7.98 -0.86
C THR A 44 -15.55 -7.18 0.35
N GLN A 45 -15.01 -7.43 1.56
CA GLN A 45 -15.26 -6.57 2.71
C GLN A 45 -14.46 -5.27 2.60
N VAL A 46 -13.21 -5.34 2.13
CA VAL A 46 -12.37 -4.17 1.86
C VAL A 46 -12.69 -3.58 0.49
N PHE A 47 -12.65 -4.41 -0.55
CA PHE A 47 -12.83 -4.00 -1.93
C PHE A 47 -14.28 -4.20 -2.38
N LYS A 48 -15.11 -3.19 -2.15
CA LYS A 48 -16.55 -3.24 -2.48
C LYS A 48 -16.83 -3.38 -3.97
N ASN A 49 -15.88 -3.03 -4.83
CA ASN A 49 -15.98 -3.15 -6.28
C ASN A 49 -14.77 -3.89 -6.89
N PRO A 50 -14.74 -5.24 -6.85
CA PRO A 50 -13.66 -6.03 -7.43
C PRO A 50 -13.42 -5.77 -8.93
N ALA A 51 -14.47 -5.40 -9.67
CA ALA A 51 -14.37 -5.06 -11.09
C ALA A 51 -13.57 -3.78 -11.34
N ALA A 52 -13.47 -2.86 -10.38
CA ALA A 52 -12.59 -1.69 -10.49
C ALA A 52 -11.11 -2.10 -10.47
N ILE A 53 -10.75 -3.06 -9.61
CA ILE A 53 -9.38 -3.58 -9.53
C ILE A 53 -9.00 -4.27 -10.84
N ASP A 54 -9.84 -5.21 -11.28
CA ASP A 54 -9.65 -5.95 -12.52
C ASP A 54 -9.53 -5.02 -13.74
N HIS A 55 -10.37 -3.98 -13.80
CA HIS A 55 -10.30 -2.94 -14.83
C HIS A 55 -8.96 -2.18 -14.80
N ASN A 56 -8.53 -1.71 -13.63
CA ASN A 56 -7.29 -0.94 -13.50
C ASN A 56 -6.07 -1.76 -13.91
N ILE A 57 -5.95 -3.00 -13.42
CA ILE A 57 -4.82 -3.88 -13.74
C ILE A 57 -4.75 -4.16 -15.24
N LYS A 58 -5.90 -4.44 -15.89
CA LYS A 58 -5.95 -4.63 -17.35
C LYS A 58 -5.56 -3.37 -18.11
N ALA A 59 -6.09 -2.21 -17.73
CA ALA A 59 -5.79 -0.95 -18.42
C ALA A 59 -4.28 -0.63 -18.35
N ILE A 60 -3.69 -0.77 -17.17
CA ILE A 60 -2.25 -0.59 -16.93
C ILE A 60 -1.44 -1.60 -17.74
N GLY A 61 -1.80 -2.88 -17.66
CA GLY A 61 -1.11 -3.95 -18.39
C GLY A 61 -1.12 -3.74 -19.91
N ASN A 62 -2.27 -3.35 -20.47
CA ASN A 62 -2.40 -3.05 -21.90
C ASN A 62 -1.56 -1.83 -22.31
N TYR A 63 -1.56 -0.78 -21.49
CA TYR A 63 -0.72 0.40 -21.73
C TYR A 63 0.77 0.04 -21.73
N LEU A 64 1.22 -0.75 -20.74
CA LEU A 64 2.62 -1.19 -20.65
C LEU A 64 2.99 -2.08 -21.84
N GLN A 65 2.11 -2.99 -22.26
CA GLN A 65 2.37 -3.83 -23.43
C GLN A 65 2.56 -3.00 -24.71
N ALA A 66 1.82 -1.89 -24.86
CA ALA A 66 1.92 -1.02 -26.03
C ALA A 66 3.13 -0.05 -25.98
N ASN A 67 3.50 0.45 -24.80
CA ASN A 67 4.47 1.55 -24.66
C ASN A 67 5.83 1.11 -24.06
N ASN A 68 5.85 0.02 -23.30
CA ASN A 68 7.04 -0.52 -22.65
C ASN A 68 6.96 -2.05 -22.51
N PRO A 69 6.93 -2.82 -23.62
CA PRO A 69 6.65 -4.26 -23.62
C PRO A 69 7.68 -5.11 -22.85
N ASN A 70 8.88 -4.56 -22.60
CA ASN A 70 9.93 -5.23 -21.85
C ASN A 70 9.82 -5.01 -20.33
N LYS A 71 8.92 -4.13 -19.88
CA LYS A 71 8.67 -3.91 -18.45
C LYS A 71 7.99 -5.15 -17.88
N LEU A 72 8.66 -5.79 -16.92
CA LEU A 72 8.08 -6.88 -16.16
C LEU A 72 6.87 -6.38 -15.36
N PHE A 73 5.72 -7.03 -15.53
CA PHE A 73 4.45 -6.68 -14.91
C PHE A 73 3.63 -7.94 -14.60
N THR A 74 2.88 -7.94 -13.51
CA THR A 74 1.97 -9.04 -13.12
C THR A 74 0.68 -8.98 -13.92
N HIS A 75 0.67 -9.59 -15.11
CA HIS A 75 -0.53 -9.66 -15.93
C HIS A 75 -1.56 -10.64 -15.34
N LEU A 76 -2.83 -10.25 -15.43
CA LEU A 76 -3.96 -11.14 -15.18
C LEU A 76 -4.00 -12.24 -16.23
N VAL A 77 -4.29 -13.46 -15.81
CA VAL A 77 -4.50 -14.60 -16.71
C VAL A 77 -5.97 -14.64 -17.11
N PRO A 78 -6.28 -14.56 -18.42
CA PRO A 78 -7.65 -14.74 -18.88
C PRO A 78 -8.08 -16.21 -18.80
N THR A 79 -9.37 -16.44 -18.57
CA THR A 79 -10.04 -17.73 -18.79
C THR A 79 -10.06 -18.07 -20.28
N LYS A 80 -10.51 -19.29 -20.62
CA LYS A 80 -10.76 -19.73 -22.01
C LYS A 80 -11.74 -18.80 -22.76
N THR A 81 -12.60 -18.09 -22.04
CA THR A 81 -13.60 -17.15 -22.56
C THR A 81 -13.14 -15.70 -22.53
N GLY A 82 -11.96 -15.41 -21.97
CA GLY A 82 -11.30 -14.10 -22.00
C GLY A 82 -11.53 -13.24 -20.77
N GLU A 83 -12.34 -13.66 -19.80
CA GLU A 83 -12.53 -12.96 -18.53
C GLU A 83 -11.33 -13.16 -17.59
N THR A 84 -11.06 -12.18 -16.73
CA THR A 84 -9.96 -12.21 -15.77
C THR A 84 -10.44 -12.20 -14.30
N LEU A 85 -11.74 -12.01 -14.11
CA LEU A 85 -12.41 -11.96 -12.81
C LEU A 85 -13.59 -12.94 -12.82
N ILE A 86 -13.52 -13.96 -11.97
CA ILE A 86 -14.46 -15.08 -11.94
C ILE A 86 -15.32 -15.00 -10.67
N PRO A 87 -16.63 -14.72 -10.78
CA PRO A 87 -17.53 -14.88 -9.67
C PRO A 87 -17.83 -16.36 -9.43
N TRP A 88 -17.52 -16.87 -8.24
CA TRP A 88 -17.77 -18.28 -7.89
C TRP A 88 -18.05 -18.40 -6.38
N GLU A 89 -19.13 -19.11 -6.04
CA GLU A 89 -19.60 -19.31 -4.65
C GLU A 89 -19.69 -18.02 -3.81
N GLY A 90 -20.20 -16.94 -4.42
CA GLY A 90 -20.37 -15.63 -3.76
C GLY A 90 -19.06 -14.86 -3.52
N LYS A 91 -17.95 -15.33 -4.08
CA LYS A 91 -16.61 -14.73 -4.02
C LYS A 91 -16.14 -14.35 -5.42
N TYR A 92 -15.04 -13.60 -5.49
CA TYR A 92 -14.43 -13.17 -6.75
C TYR A 92 -12.99 -13.64 -6.83
N TYR A 93 -12.67 -14.41 -7.86
CA TYR A 93 -11.36 -14.98 -8.09
C TYR A 93 -10.68 -14.38 -9.31
N ARG A 94 -9.36 -14.29 -9.26
CA ARG A 94 -8.52 -13.89 -10.38
C ARG A 94 -7.19 -14.63 -10.30
N ALA A 95 -6.50 -14.72 -11.43
CA ALA A 95 -5.20 -15.37 -11.53
C ALA A 95 -4.14 -14.43 -12.10
N PHE A 96 -2.91 -14.61 -11.66
CA PHE A 96 -1.71 -13.98 -12.22
C PHE A 96 -0.69 -15.04 -12.61
N LYS A 97 0.09 -14.80 -13.65
CA LYS A 97 1.28 -15.61 -13.91
C LYS A 97 2.29 -15.41 -12.78
N LYS A 98 2.81 -16.48 -12.20
CA LYS A 98 3.83 -16.38 -11.16
C LYS A 98 5.11 -15.81 -11.77
N ILE A 99 5.64 -14.78 -11.13
CA ILE A 99 6.94 -14.19 -11.46
C ILE A 99 7.97 -14.81 -10.53
N ASP A 100 9.07 -15.32 -11.11
CA ASP A 100 10.19 -15.85 -10.33
C ASP A 100 10.93 -14.74 -9.59
N GLY A 101 10.63 -14.62 -8.30
CA GLY A 101 11.22 -13.68 -7.37
C GLY A 101 10.76 -13.97 -5.93
N LYS A 102 11.44 -13.33 -4.99
CA LYS A 102 11.17 -13.43 -3.54
C LYS A 102 10.66 -12.10 -3.03
N ALA A 103 9.55 -12.12 -2.31
CA ALA A 103 9.12 -11.00 -1.48
C ALA A 103 9.76 -11.13 -0.08
N PHE A 104 10.10 -10.00 0.52
CA PHE A 104 10.59 -9.95 1.90
C PHE A 104 9.48 -9.43 2.81
N ASP A 105 9.40 -9.95 4.03
CA ASP A 105 8.42 -9.47 5.02
C ASP A 105 8.92 -8.18 5.71
N VAL A 106 10.25 -8.05 5.87
CA VAL A 106 10.92 -6.92 6.51
C VAL A 106 12.17 -6.54 5.71
N LEU A 107 12.60 -5.28 5.86
CA LEU A 107 13.87 -4.84 5.32
C LEU A 107 15.04 -5.32 6.17
N ASP A 108 16.02 -5.95 5.52
CA ASP A 108 17.28 -6.34 6.13
C ASP A 108 18.30 -5.19 6.09
N ASN A 109 18.29 -4.36 5.04
CA ASN A 109 19.29 -3.32 4.83
C ASN A 109 18.79 -2.15 3.95
N ALA A 110 19.55 -1.06 3.92
CA ALA A 110 19.20 0.14 3.15
C ALA A 110 19.24 -0.08 1.63
N GLN A 111 20.00 -1.06 1.12
CA GLN A 111 20.04 -1.35 -0.32
C GLN A 111 18.72 -1.95 -0.83
N GLN A 112 18.07 -2.80 -0.03
CA GLN A 112 16.71 -3.26 -0.33
C GLN A 112 15.72 -2.09 -0.35
N ALA A 113 15.82 -1.14 0.58
CA ALA A 113 14.99 0.06 0.61
C ALA A 113 15.17 0.91 -0.66
N GLU A 114 16.42 1.16 -1.07
CA GLU A 114 16.74 1.90 -2.31
C GLU A 114 16.17 1.19 -3.53
N SER A 115 16.39 -0.12 -3.66
CA SER A 115 15.94 -0.88 -4.82
C SER A 115 14.41 -0.98 -4.89
N ALA A 116 13.72 -1.14 -3.75
CA ALA A 116 12.26 -1.16 -3.70
C ALA A 116 11.66 0.21 -4.03
N ALA A 117 12.18 1.28 -3.41
CA ALA A 117 11.73 2.64 -3.69
C ALA A 117 11.93 3.01 -5.17
N ASN A 118 13.06 2.59 -5.76
CA ASN A 118 13.30 2.74 -7.18
C ASN A 118 12.28 1.99 -8.03
N GLN A 119 11.96 0.75 -7.66
CA GLN A 119 11.02 -0.09 -8.42
C GLN A 119 9.59 0.48 -8.41
N PHE A 120 9.11 1.01 -7.28
CA PHE A 120 7.83 1.72 -7.21
C PHE A 120 7.83 3.02 -8.03
N GLY A 121 8.86 3.86 -7.88
CA GLY A 121 8.98 5.06 -8.70
C GLY A 121 9.08 4.74 -10.20
N ALA A 122 9.81 3.68 -10.57
CA ALA A 122 9.94 3.22 -11.95
C ALA A 122 8.63 2.63 -12.50
N PHE A 123 7.79 2.05 -11.64
CA PHE A 123 6.43 1.64 -12.01
C PHE A 123 5.59 2.86 -12.37
N THR A 124 5.48 3.86 -11.50
CA THR A 124 4.75 5.11 -11.79
C THR A 124 5.32 5.86 -13.00
N ALA A 125 6.64 5.98 -13.10
CA ALA A 125 7.31 6.65 -14.23
C ALA A 125 7.04 5.95 -15.57
N SER A 126 6.94 4.61 -15.58
CA SER A 126 6.60 3.85 -16.79
C SER A 126 5.16 4.09 -17.27
N LEU A 127 4.34 4.78 -16.47
CA LEU A 127 2.95 5.12 -16.74
C LEU A 127 2.74 6.63 -16.90
N ALA A 128 3.80 7.42 -17.13
CA ALA A 128 3.72 8.87 -17.23
C ALA A 128 2.74 9.37 -18.30
N GLY A 129 2.59 8.64 -19.41
CA GLY A 129 1.63 8.95 -20.48
C GLY A 129 0.26 8.28 -20.32
N PHE A 130 0.01 7.57 -19.22
CA PHE A 130 -1.27 6.90 -18.98
C PHE A 130 -2.37 7.94 -18.71
N GLN A 131 -3.53 7.77 -19.34
CA GLN A 131 -4.67 8.66 -19.13
C GLN A 131 -5.35 8.37 -17.79
N ILE A 132 -5.05 9.16 -16.76
CA ILE A 132 -5.51 8.94 -15.38
C ILE A 132 -7.03 8.78 -15.25
N GLY A 133 -7.82 9.49 -16.05
CA GLY A 133 -9.28 9.37 -16.06
C GLY A 133 -9.83 7.99 -16.49
N GLN A 134 -8.97 7.08 -16.98
CA GLN A 134 -9.36 5.70 -17.27
C GLN A 134 -9.34 4.80 -16.02
N LEU A 135 -8.62 5.15 -14.96
CA LEU A 135 -8.60 4.37 -13.72
C LEU A 135 -9.83 4.66 -12.86
N LYS A 136 -10.24 3.65 -12.09
CA LYS A 136 -11.31 3.72 -11.11
C LYS A 136 -10.72 3.72 -9.70
N GLU A 137 -11.33 4.43 -8.77
CA GLU A 137 -10.99 4.28 -7.35
C GLU A 137 -11.41 2.88 -6.86
N THR A 138 -10.47 2.14 -6.30
CA THR A 138 -10.72 0.80 -5.74
C THR A 138 -11.11 0.89 -4.26
N ILE A 139 -10.54 1.85 -3.55
CA ILE A 139 -10.94 2.29 -2.21
C ILE A 139 -11.09 3.82 -2.24
N PRO A 140 -12.32 4.34 -2.29
CA PRO A 140 -12.53 5.79 -2.28
C PRO A 140 -11.95 6.46 -1.04
N GLN A 141 -11.32 7.62 -1.23
CA GLN A 141 -10.73 8.43 -0.15
C GLN A 141 -9.73 7.64 0.73
N PHE A 142 -8.98 6.71 0.14
CA PHE A 142 -8.05 5.85 0.88
C PHE A 142 -7.02 6.67 1.67
N HIS A 143 -6.28 7.54 0.98
CA HIS A 143 -5.27 8.44 1.55
C HIS A 143 -5.76 9.89 1.65
N ASP A 144 -6.99 10.08 2.11
CA ASP A 144 -7.58 11.40 2.35
C ASP A 144 -7.39 11.84 3.81
N LEU A 145 -6.43 12.73 4.07
CA LEU A 145 -6.18 13.20 5.44
C LEU A 145 -7.37 13.97 6.02
N ALA A 146 -8.09 14.73 5.20
CA ALA A 146 -9.20 15.54 5.68
C ALA A 146 -10.35 14.65 6.17
N LEU A 147 -10.65 13.58 5.44
CA LEU A 147 -11.60 12.57 5.89
C LEU A 147 -11.12 11.89 7.18
N ARG A 148 -9.84 11.47 7.26
CA ARG A 148 -9.32 10.78 8.46
C ARG A 148 -9.32 11.69 9.68
N TRP A 149 -8.98 12.97 9.50
CA TRP A 149 -9.05 13.96 10.56
C TRP A 149 -10.49 14.17 11.05
N HIS A 150 -11.45 14.29 10.12
CA HIS A 150 -12.86 14.41 10.51
C HIS A 150 -13.34 13.19 11.31
N GLN A 151 -13.01 11.97 10.86
CA GLN A 151 -13.33 10.73 11.58
C GLN A 151 -12.71 10.71 12.98
N PHE A 152 -11.47 11.18 13.10
CA PHE A 152 -10.77 11.31 14.38
C PHE A 152 -11.45 12.31 15.33
N GLU A 153 -11.91 13.45 14.82
CA GLU A 153 -12.68 14.42 15.62
C GLU A 153 -14.02 13.84 16.08
N GLN A 154 -14.73 13.11 15.20
CA GLN A 154 -16.00 12.46 15.57
C GLN A 154 -15.81 11.38 16.63
N ALA A 155 -14.77 10.54 16.52
CA ALA A 155 -14.49 9.49 17.48
C ALA A 155 -14.14 10.04 18.88
N GLN A 156 -13.60 11.25 18.98
CA GLN A 156 -13.37 11.89 20.28
C GLN A 156 -14.65 12.39 20.96
N ILE A 157 -15.70 12.65 20.19
CA ILE A 157 -16.99 13.13 20.71
C ILE A 157 -17.91 11.95 21.00
N HIS A 158 -17.89 10.94 20.14
CA HIS A 158 -18.88 9.86 20.09
C HIS A 158 -18.31 8.47 20.38
N GLY A 159 -16.98 8.33 20.49
CA GLY A 159 -16.33 7.08 20.83
C GLY A 159 -16.58 6.65 22.27
N ASP A 160 -15.97 5.53 22.65
CA ASP A 160 -16.11 4.97 23.98
C ASP A 160 -15.53 5.91 25.05
N SER A 161 -16.38 6.31 26.00
CA SER A 161 -16.03 7.29 27.02
C SER A 161 -14.85 6.86 27.91
N SER A 162 -14.68 5.56 28.17
CA SER A 162 -13.57 5.06 28.98
C SER A 162 -12.25 5.10 28.21
N ARG A 163 -12.28 4.70 26.94
CA ARG A 163 -11.12 4.77 26.04
C ARG A 163 -10.69 6.21 25.78
N ILE A 164 -11.63 7.14 25.62
CA ILE A 164 -11.32 8.57 25.46
C ILE A 164 -10.58 9.12 26.68
N GLN A 165 -11.00 8.73 27.90
CA GLN A 165 -10.34 9.16 29.14
C GLN A 165 -8.92 8.58 29.28
N GLU A 166 -8.68 7.38 28.75
CA GLU A 166 -7.37 6.72 28.80
C GLU A 166 -6.31 7.41 27.91
N VAL A 167 -6.71 7.99 26.78
CA VAL A 167 -5.78 8.43 25.72
C VAL A 167 -5.57 9.94 25.63
N HIS A 168 -5.67 10.64 26.76
CA HIS A 168 -5.59 12.10 26.82
C HIS A 168 -4.30 12.65 26.16
N ASP A 169 -3.16 12.02 26.42
CA ASP A 169 -1.87 12.50 25.96
C ASP A 169 -1.67 12.27 24.46
N GLU A 170 -2.10 11.12 23.93
CA GLU A 170 -2.08 10.82 22.50
C GLU A 170 -2.98 11.78 21.72
N LEU A 171 -4.16 12.12 22.27
CA LEU A 171 -5.04 13.12 21.68
C LEU A 171 -4.39 14.51 21.63
N LEU A 172 -3.70 14.91 22.70
CA LEU A 172 -3.02 16.20 22.76
C LEU A 172 -1.88 16.27 21.74
N ILE A 173 -1.05 15.23 21.66
CA ILE A 173 0.06 15.13 20.71
C ILE A 173 -0.47 15.21 19.27
N LEU A 174 -1.45 14.37 18.91
CA LEU A 174 -1.97 14.34 17.54
C LEU A 174 -2.64 15.67 17.17
N LYS A 175 -3.37 16.32 18.10
CA LYS A 175 -3.92 17.66 17.87
C LYS A 175 -2.87 18.72 17.66
N SER A 176 -1.73 18.63 18.34
CA SER A 176 -0.62 19.59 18.15
C SER A 176 -0.04 19.54 16.73
N HIS A 177 -0.21 18.42 16.03
CA HIS A 177 0.22 18.19 14.65
C HIS A 177 -0.86 18.49 13.59
N LYS A 178 -1.97 19.17 13.96
CA LYS A 178 -3.05 19.53 13.02
C LYS A 178 -2.56 20.27 11.77
N SER A 179 -1.46 21.02 11.84
CA SER A 179 -0.89 21.73 10.69
C SER A 179 -0.51 20.82 9.51
N TYR A 180 -0.34 19.52 9.71
CA TYR A 180 -0.19 18.57 8.60
C TYR A 180 -1.44 18.47 7.73
N LEU A 181 -2.63 18.67 8.30
CA LEU A 181 -3.87 18.76 7.53
C LEU A 181 -3.85 19.98 6.60
N ASP A 182 -3.45 21.15 7.13
CA ASP A 182 -3.39 22.38 6.34
C ASP A 182 -2.36 22.24 5.19
N LYS A 183 -1.20 21.63 5.48
CA LYS A 183 -0.17 21.35 4.47
C LYS A 183 -0.64 20.33 3.42
N TRP A 184 -1.38 19.30 3.83
CA TRP A 184 -1.97 18.33 2.92
C TRP A 184 -3.02 18.98 2.01
N LEU A 185 -3.91 19.80 2.57
CA LEU A 185 -4.92 20.56 1.81
C LEU A 185 -4.25 21.47 0.79
N HIS A 186 -3.20 22.20 1.19
CA HIS A 186 -2.41 23.02 0.28
C HIS A 186 -1.80 22.19 -0.86
N PHE A 187 -1.23 21.03 -0.54
CA PHE A 187 -0.64 20.13 -1.52
C PHE A 187 -1.67 19.62 -2.54
N VAL A 188 -2.81 19.08 -2.09
CA VAL A 188 -3.80 18.47 -3.01
C VAL A 188 -4.61 19.50 -3.81
N GLN A 189 -4.67 20.75 -3.36
CA GLN A 189 -5.31 21.85 -4.09
C GLN A 189 -4.35 22.56 -5.06
N SER A 190 -3.04 22.36 -4.90
CA SER A 190 -2.04 22.96 -5.77
C SER A 190 -2.08 22.35 -7.18
N LYS A 191 -2.14 23.21 -8.20
CA LYS A 191 -2.04 22.79 -9.60
C LYS A 191 -0.67 22.20 -9.96
N ALA A 192 0.34 22.40 -9.10
CA ALA A 192 1.68 21.85 -9.27
C ALA A 192 1.83 20.42 -8.71
N SER A 193 0.79 19.90 -8.05
CA SER A 193 0.68 18.50 -7.63
C SER A 193 -0.06 17.71 -8.70
N HIS A 194 0.54 16.64 -9.20
CA HIS A 194 -0.05 15.88 -10.30
C HIS A 194 -0.56 14.52 -9.84
N LEU A 195 -1.79 14.21 -10.25
CA LEU A 195 -2.32 12.86 -10.15
C LEU A 195 -1.60 11.94 -11.13
N ARG A 196 -1.20 10.77 -10.64
CA ARG A 196 -0.51 9.72 -11.39
C ARG A 196 -1.10 8.36 -11.04
N VAL A 197 -0.73 7.33 -11.81
CA VAL A 197 -0.93 5.96 -11.38
C VAL A 197 -0.04 5.70 -10.18
N THR A 198 -0.66 5.44 -9.03
CA THR A 198 -0.02 5.35 -7.72
C THR A 198 -0.41 4.04 -7.06
N HIS A 199 0.53 3.37 -6.40
CA HIS A 199 0.31 2.03 -5.85
C HIS A 199 -0.54 2.04 -4.56
N HIS A 200 -0.31 3.05 -3.71
CA HIS A 200 -0.89 3.27 -2.38
C HIS A 200 -0.55 2.26 -1.27
N ASP A 201 0.01 1.09 -1.57
CA ASP A 201 0.49 0.12 -0.57
C ASP A 201 1.92 -0.34 -0.88
N THR A 202 2.91 0.49 -0.52
CA THR A 202 4.30 0.36 -0.96
C THR A 202 5.20 -0.36 0.03
N LYS A 203 4.61 -1.23 0.87
CA LYS A 203 5.36 -2.13 1.75
C LYS A 203 6.32 -3.04 0.97
N ILE A 204 7.40 -3.47 1.63
CA ILE A 204 8.47 -4.26 0.98
C ILE A 204 7.99 -5.62 0.47
N SER A 205 6.97 -6.20 1.11
CA SER A 205 6.34 -7.45 0.70
C SER A 205 5.53 -7.32 -0.61
N ASN A 206 5.26 -6.10 -1.06
CA ASN A 206 4.65 -5.81 -2.37
C ASN A 206 5.69 -5.59 -3.48
N VAL A 207 6.95 -5.98 -3.25
CA VAL A 207 8.02 -5.96 -4.24
C VAL A 207 8.66 -7.33 -4.33
N LEU A 208 8.73 -7.88 -5.53
CA LEU A 208 9.51 -9.06 -5.82
C LEU A 208 10.96 -8.69 -6.11
N PHE A 209 11.86 -9.46 -5.54
CA PHE A 209 13.29 -9.36 -5.76
C PHE A 209 13.83 -10.61 -6.46
N LYS A 210 14.80 -10.43 -7.37
CA LYS A 210 15.47 -11.54 -8.04
C LYS A 210 16.51 -12.22 -7.14
N ASN A 211 17.07 -11.47 -6.20
CA ASN A 211 18.06 -11.89 -5.21
C ASN A 211 17.96 -10.96 -3.99
N GLU A 212 18.91 -11.01 -3.06
CA GLU A 212 18.83 -10.25 -1.81
C GLU A 212 18.73 -8.72 -1.95
N THR A 213 19.04 -8.14 -3.11
CA THR A 213 19.13 -6.67 -3.26
C THR A 213 18.47 -6.11 -4.52
N LYS A 214 18.14 -6.93 -5.52
CA LYS A 214 17.61 -6.46 -6.81
C LYS A 214 16.10 -6.64 -6.92
N ALA A 215 15.35 -5.57 -6.67
CA ALA A 215 13.92 -5.50 -6.97
C ALA A 215 13.68 -5.62 -8.48
N ILE A 216 12.59 -6.30 -8.87
CA ILE A 216 12.26 -6.58 -10.27
C ILE A 216 10.82 -6.26 -10.64
N CYS A 217 9.87 -6.40 -9.72
CA CYS A 217 8.45 -6.19 -10.01
C CYS A 217 7.70 -5.71 -8.77
N VAL A 218 6.79 -4.76 -8.94
CA VAL A 218 5.77 -4.46 -7.93
C VAL A 218 4.63 -5.46 -8.09
N ILE A 219 4.00 -5.85 -6.99
CA ILE A 219 2.87 -6.79 -6.94
C ILE A 219 1.79 -6.21 -6.01
N ASP A 220 0.64 -6.88 -5.90
CA ASP A 220 -0.50 -6.44 -5.08
C ASP A 220 -1.09 -5.09 -5.54
N LEU A 221 -1.56 -5.07 -6.79
CA LEU A 221 -2.03 -3.87 -7.48
C LEU A 221 -3.46 -3.44 -7.08
N ASP A 222 -3.99 -3.91 -5.95
CA ASP A 222 -5.40 -3.72 -5.60
C ASP A 222 -5.76 -2.30 -5.22
N THR A 223 -4.79 -1.59 -4.65
CA THR A 223 -4.90 -0.18 -4.32
C THR A 223 -4.31 0.71 -5.42
N THR A 224 -3.93 0.13 -6.58
CA THR A 224 -3.42 0.92 -7.70
C THR A 224 -4.56 1.68 -8.38
N MET A 225 -4.54 3.00 -8.23
CA MET A 225 -5.58 3.94 -8.67
C MET A 225 -4.98 5.35 -8.84
N PRO A 226 -5.75 6.38 -9.26
CA PRO A 226 -5.27 7.75 -9.27
C PRO A 226 -4.82 8.19 -7.88
N GLY A 227 -3.65 8.80 -7.79
CA GLY A 227 -3.11 9.28 -6.53
C GLY A 227 -1.96 10.25 -6.70
N TYR A 228 -1.46 10.77 -5.59
CA TYR A 228 -0.28 11.63 -5.55
C TYR A 228 0.93 10.84 -5.09
N PHE A 229 2.12 11.24 -5.56
CA PHE A 229 3.37 10.54 -5.21
C PHE A 229 3.62 10.46 -3.69
N ILE A 230 3.10 11.43 -2.92
CA ILE A 230 3.21 11.47 -1.45
C ILE A 230 2.56 10.25 -0.78
N SER A 231 1.59 9.60 -1.43
CA SER A 231 0.99 8.35 -0.96
C SER A 231 2.01 7.23 -0.93
N ASP A 232 2.69 7.00 -2.06
CA ASP A 232 3.65 5.90 -2.21
C ASP A 232 4.90 6.13 -1.38
N VAL A 233 5.47 7.34 -1.41
CA VAL A 233 6.66 7.68 -0.60
C VAL A 233 6.31 7.67 0.89
N GLY A 234 5.14 8.16 1.26
CA GLY A 234 4.69 8.18 2.64
C GLY A 234 4.54 6.78 3.23
N ASP A 235 3.95 5.84 2.47
CA ASP A 235 3.76 4.47 2.93
C ASP A 235 5.08 3.68 2.99
N MET A 236 6.05 4.01 2.12
CA MET A 236 7.44 3.55 2.28
C MET A 236 8.02 4.07 3.59
N CYS A 237 7.88 5.37 3.89
CA CYS A 237 8.41 5.93 5.15
C CYS A 237 7.85 5.21 6.37
N ARG A 238 6.53 4.97 6.37
CA ARG A 238 5.82 4.27 7.43
C ARG A 238 6.33 2.85 7.67
N THR A 239 6.71 2.14 6.60
CA THR A 239 7.05 0.71 6.68
C THR A 239 8.55 0.43 6.66
N TYR A 240 9.38 1.34 6.15
CA TYR A 240 10.79 1.06 5.86
C TYR A 240 11.73 1.66 6.91
N LEU A 241 11.38 2.82 7.47
CA LEU A 241 12.29 3.60 8.32
C LEU A 241 12.64 2.91 9.64
N CYS A 242 11.69 2.17 10.20
CA CYS A 242 11.81 1.54 11.51
C CYS A 242 12.40 0.12 11.40
N PRO A 243 13.32 -0.30 12.30
CA PRO A 243 13.81 -1.67 12.35
C PRO A 243 12.74 -2.68 12.80
N VAL A 244 11.71 -2.21 13.50
CA VAL A 244 10.62 -3.04 14.01
C VAL A 244 9.29 -2.64 13.36
N ASN A 245 8.32 -3.55 13.37
CA ASN A 245 7.02 -3.32 12.75
C ASN A 245 6.07 -2.52 13.65
N GLU A 246 4.88 -2.20 13.11
CA GLU A 246 3.82 -1.47 13.80
C GLU A 246 3.19 -2.21 15.00
N GLU A 247 3.53 -3.48 15.21
CA GLU A 247 3.08 -4.29 16.35
C GLU A 247 4.05 -4.23 17.54
N CYS A 248 5.20 -3.59 17.38
CA CYS A 248 6.19 -3.47 18.44
C CYS A 248 5.66 -2.60 19.59
N LEU A 249 5.67 -3.18 20.80
CA LEU A 249 5.23 -2.54 22.03
C LEU A 249 6.32 -1.70 22.70
N ASP A 250 7.59 -2.00 22.41
CA ASP A 250 8.73 -1.32 22.99
C ASP A 250 9.04 -0.06 22.18
N LEU A 251 8.59 1.09 22.69
CA LEU A 251 8.76 2.39 22.03
C LEU A 251 10.24 2.80 21.90
N ASP A 252 11.14 2.27 22.74
CA ASP A 252 12.57 2.56 22.67
C ASP A 252 13.23 1.92 21.43
N LEU A 253 12.57 0.94 20.80
CA LEU A 253 13.01 0.33 19.55
C LEU A 253 12.49 1.07 18.31
N ILE A 254 11.52 1.97 18.48
CA ILE A 254 10.96 2.76 17.40
C ILE A 254 11.90 3.92 17.12
N LYS A 255 12.71 3.75 16.08
CA LYS A 255 13.71 4.73 15.62
C LYS A 255 13.69 4.82 14.12
N VAL A 256 14.03 5.98 13.58
CA VAL A 256 14.28 6.12 12.15
C VAL A 256 15.74 5.79 11.86
N ILE A 257 15.98 4.85 10.94
CA ILE A 257 17.32 4.54 10.41
C ILE A 257 17.65 5.54 9.30
N PRO A 258 18.58 6.50 9.50
CA PRO A 258 18.86 7.57 8.55
C PRO A 258 19.31 7.07 7.17
N GLU A 259 20.02 5.94 7.12
CA GLU A 259 20.47 5.30 5.88
C GLU A 259 19.29 4.79 5.05
N ARG A 260 18.22 4.31 5.70
CA ARG A 260 16.99 3.89 5.01
C ARG A 260 16.22 5.09 4.45
N TRP A 261 16.18 6.21 5.17
CA TRP A 261 15.61 7.45 4.63
C TRP A 261 16.36 7.92 3.37
N SER A 262 17.69 7.99 3.46
CA SER A 262 18.55 8.36 2.33
C SER A 262 18.37 7.41 1.14
N ALA A 263 18.23 6.12 1.40
CA ALA A 263 17.96 5.10 0.38
C ALA A 263 16.60 5.28 -0.31
N ILE A 264 15.53 5.58 0.44
CA ILE A 264 14.20 5.84 -0.13
C ILE A 264 14.27 7.06 -1.06
N GLN A 265 14.89 8.15 -0.60
CA GLN A 265 15.06 9.37 -1.41
C GLN A 265 15.81 9.07 -2.70
N LYS A 266 16.99 8.44 -2.60
CA LYS A 266 17.84 8.10 -3.75
C LYS A 266 17.11 7.17 -4.73
N GLY A 267 16.47 6.13 -4.23
CA GLY A 267 15.76 5.15 -5.04
C GLY A 267 14.60 5.77 -5.81
N TYR A 268 13.67 6.42 -5.10
CA TYR A 268 12.45 6.97 -5.68
C TYR A 268 12.73 8.17 -6.59
N LEU A 269 13.54 9.13 -6.14
CA LEU A 269 13.89 10.28 -6.97
C LEU A 269 14.67 9.84 -8.20
N GLY A 270 15.56 8.85 -8.09
CA GLY A 270 16.31 8.34 -9.23
C GLY A 270 15.45 7.81 -10.39
N SER A 271 14.22 7.36 -10.14
CA SER A 271 13.28 6.95 -11.19
C SER A 271 12.21 7.99 -11.52
N MET A 272 11.88 8.91 -10.61
CA MET A 272 10.80 9.89 -10.76
C MET A 272 11.28 11.33 -11.01
N GLU A 273 12.57 11.63 -10.99
CA GLU A 273 13.11 12.99 -11.04
C GLU A 273 12.59 13.83 -12.22
N ALA A 274 12.47 13.22 -13.40
CA ALA A 274 11.98 13.88 -14.61
C ALA A 274 10.45 14.10 -14.61
N GLN A 275 9.73 13.42 -13.73
CA GLN A 275 8.26 13.46 -13.65
C GLN A 275 7.76 14.37 -12.54
N LEU A 276 8.53 14.60 -11.49
CA LEU A 276 8.15 15.42 -10.34
C LEU A 276 8.38 16.91 -10.62
N THR A 277 7.40 17.73 -10.24
CA THR A 277 7.57 19.19 -10.24
C THR A 277 8.50 19.64 -9.11
N ASN A 278 9.02 20.87 -9.17
CA ASN A 278 9.79 21.42 -8.04
C ASN A 278 8.94 21.50 -6.77
N PHE A 279 7.66 21.89 -6.90
CA PHE A 279 6.73 21.90 -5.78
C PHE A 279 6.60 20.50 -5.14
N GLU A 280 6.48 19.45 -5.94
CA GLU A 280 6.42 18.07 -5.44
C GLU A 280 7.73 17.66 -4.75
N LYS A 281 8.89 18.00 -5.33
CA LYS A 281 10.20 17.72 -4.73
C LYS A 281 10.36 18.42 -3.37
N ASP A 282 9.91 19.67 -3.26
CA ASP A 282 9.92 20.44 -2.01
C ASP A 282 9.02 19.82 -0.92
N HIS A 283 8.06 18.96 -1.31
CA HIS A 283 7.16 18.23 -0.41
C HIS A 283 7.57 16.77 -0.19
N PHE A 284 8.76 16.33 -0.64
CA PHE A 284 9.15 14.93 -0.54
C PHE A 284 9.15 14.42 0.91
N SER A 285 9.80 15.14 1.85
CA SER A 285 9.79 14.78 3.28
C SER A 285 8.41 14.86 3.91
N PHE A 286 7.53 15.73 3.40
CA PHE A 286 6.16 15.83 3.90
C PHE A 286 5.35 14.54 3.66
N SER A 287 5.69 13.77 2.62
CA SER A 287 5.07 12.46 2.35
C SER A 287 5.10 11.56 3.58
N GLY A 288 6.26 11.45 4.24
CA GLY A 288 6.42 10.65 5.46
C GLY A 288 5.63 11.23 6.63
N GLN A 289 5.73 12.54 6.87
CA GLN A 289 5.02 13.21 7.97
C GLN A 289 3.50 12.99 7.87
N PHE A 290 2.92 13.24 6.70
CA PHE A 290 1.49 13.07 6.45
C PHE A 290 1.07 11.61 6.64
N MET A 291 1.77 10.65 6.03
CA MET A 291 1.32 9.26 6.06
C MET A 291 1.40 8.64 7.46
N ILE A 292 2.51 8.86 8.16
CA ILE A 292 2.70 8.34 9.52
C ILE A 292 1.68 8.98 10.47
N TYR A 293 1.46 10.29 10.35
CA TYR A 293 0.43 11.00 11.10
C TYR A 293 -0.99 10.47 10.79
N MET A 294 -1.33 10.30 9.50
CA MET A 294 -2.60 9.75 9.07
C MET A 294 -2.82 8.36 9.66
N GLN A 295 -1.79 7.52 9.69
CA GLN A 295 -1.91 6.17 10.24
C GLN A 295 -2.10 6.20 11.76
N ALA A 296 -1.38 7.07 12.48
CA ALA A 296 -1.56 7.25 13.92
C ALA A 296 -3.00 7.65 14.28
N ILE A 297 -3.57 8.66 13.59
CA ILE A 297 -4.96 9.06 13.84
C ILE A 297 -5.95 7.96 13.45
N ARG A 298 -5.68 7.18 12.39
CA ARG A 298 -6.56 6.05 12.01
C ARG A 298 -6.59 4.97 13.08
N PHE A 299 -5.44 4.58 13.62
CA PHE A 299 -5.38 3.58 14.68
C PHE A 299 -6.06 4.08 15.96
N LEU A 300 -5.80 5.32 16.37
CA LEU A 300 -6.43 5.87 17.57
C LEU A 300 -7.95 6.01 17.39
N THR A 301 -8.40 6.47 16.22
CA THR A 301 -9.83 6.54 15.86
C THR A 301 -10.49 5.17 15.98
N ASP A 302 -9.85 4.13 15.46
CA ASP A 302 -10.41 2.78 15.52
C ASP A 302 -10.45 2.25 16.96
N TYR A 303 -9.41 2.50 17.75
CA TYR A 303 -9.42 2.20 19.18
C TYR A 303 -10.58 2.92 19.89
N LEU A 304 -10.80 4.21 19.67
CA LEU A 304 -11.93 4.94 20.28
C LEU A 304 -13.29 4.38 19.86
N ASN A 305 -13.38 3.78 18.67
CA ASN A 305 -14.59 3.17 18.12
C ASN A 305 -14.72 1.67 18.40
N LEU A 306 -13.99 1.12 19.39
CA LEU A 306 -14.05 -0.29 19.77
C LEU A 306 -13.52 -1.26 18.70
N ASP A 307 -12.44 -0.88 17.99
CA ASP A 307 -11.66 -1.74 17.09
C ASP A 307 -12.48 -2.35 15.94
N GLN A 308 -13.30 -1.52 15.28
CA GLN A 308 -14.25 -1.97 14.24
C GLN A 308 -13.62 -2.15 12.86
N TYR A 309 -12.52 -1.47 12.57
CA TYR A 309 -11.90 -1.41 11.25
C TYR A 309 -10.69 -2.32 11.12
N TYR A 310 -9.71 -2.20 12.02
CA TYR A 310 -8.51 -3.03 12.01
C TYR A 310 -8.73 -4.31 12.80
N HIS A 311 -8.26 -5.42 12.25
CA HIS A 311 -8.24 -6.67 13.00
C HIS A 311 -7.32 -6.55 14.22
N THR A 312 -7.84 -6.98 15.37
CA THR A 312 -7.13 -7.03 16.65
C THR A 312 -7.20 -8.44 17.24
N ASN A 313 -6.07 -8.90 17.78
CA ASN A 313 -5.90 -10.19 18.43
C ASN A 313 -5.89 -10.07 19.96
N ARG A 314 -5.79 -8.84 20.48
CA ARG A 314 -5.74 -8.55 21.91
C ARG A 314 -6.32 -7.17 22.22
N PRO A 315 -6.83 -6.95 23.44
CA PRO A 315 -7.23 -5.62 23.89
C PRO A 315 -6.08 -4.61 23.78
N GLY A 316 -6.41 -3.35 23.45
CA GLY A 316 -5.45 -2.25 23.38
C GLY A 316 -4.54 -2.23 22.15
N GLN A 317 -4.66 -3.20 21.23
CA GLN A 317 -3.73 -3.31 20.10
C GLN A 317 -3.69 -2.09 19.18
N ASN A 318 -4.83 -1.50 18.86
CA ASN A 318 -4.86 -0.28 18.07
C ASN A 318 -4.32 0.94 18.82
N LEU A 319 -4.43 0.98 20.16
CA LEU A 319 -3.78 2.02 20.95
C LEU A 319 -2.26 1.88 20.89
N ASP A 320 -1.73 0.67 21.04
CA ASP A 320 -0.29 0.44 20.92
C ASP A 320 0.24 0.78 19.53
N ARG A 321 -0.50 0.40 18.47
CA ARG A 321 -0.18 0.80 17.09
C ARG A 321 -0.19 2.32 16.92
N ALA A 322 -1.16 3.02 17.52
CA ALA A 322 -1.19 4.49 17.50
C ALA A 322 0.03 5.10 18.18
N ARG A 323 0.40 4.62 19.37
CA ARG A 323 1.60 5.06 20.11
C ARG A 323 2.89 4.81 19.32
N ASN A 324 3.00 3.63 18.69
CA ASN A 324 4.09 3.27 17.81
C ASN A 324 4.25 4.29 16.66
N GLN A 325 3.14 4.64 15.98
CA GLN A 325 3.18 5.62 14.89
C GLN A 325 3.43 7.04 15.37
N ILE A 326 2.95 7.42 16.55
CA ILE A 326 3.30 8.71 17.19
C ILE A 326 4.80 8.79 17.45
N GLN A 327 5.40 7.74 18.03
CA GLN A 327 6.83 7.69 18.28
C GLN A 327 7.63 7.75 16.97
N LEU A 328 7.22 6.99 15.94
CA LEU A 328 7.86 7.04 14.62
C LEU A 328 7.78 8.44 13.98
N LEU A 329 6.64 9.12 14.12
CA LEU A 329 6.47 10.50 13.64
C LEU A 329 7.41 11.47 14.35
N THR A 330 7.55 11.34 15.67
CA THR A 330 8.51 12.12 16.47
C THR A 330 9.94 11.92 15.98
N GLU A 331 10.37 10.66 15.85
CA GLU A 331 11.71 10.33 15.37
C GLU A 331 11.96 10.80 13.93
N PHE A 332 10.95 10.71 13.06
CA PHE A 332 11.05 11.21 11.69
C PHE A 332 11.17 12.74 11.65
N ASN A 333 10.42 13.46 12.49
CA ASN A 333 10.53 14.90 12.61
C ASN A 333 11.89 15.36 13.17
N HIS A 334 12.54 14.56 14.02
CA HIS A 334 13.90 14.86 14.49
C HIS A 334 14.97 14.68 13.40
N LEU A 335 14.72 13.82 12.42
CA LEU A 335 15.67 13.56 11.34
C LEU A 335 15.69 14.64 10.26
N ILE A 336 14.52 15.20 9.92
CA ILE A 336 14.32 16.01 8.70
C ILE A 336 14.49 17.52 8.87
#